data_AF-A0A2S6T8L7-F1
#
_entry.id   AF-A0A2S6T8L7-F1
#
_cell.length_a   1.000
_cell.length_b   1.000
_cell.length_c   1.000
_cell.angle_alpha   90.00
_cell.angle_beta   90.00
_cell.angle_gamma   90.00
#
_symmetry.space_group_name_H-M   'P 1'
#
loop_
_entity.id
_entity.type
_entity.pdbx_description
1 polymer ?
#
loop_
_entity_poly.entity_id
_entity_poly.type
_entity_poly.pdbx_seq_one_letter_code
_entity_poly.pdbx_strand_id
1 'polypeptide(L)' 'MAGEKINLDFKINVDSKKFLESMVEKYGLADTSKAIRCLLDYAASDGDTEEIFKKIRCNRC' A
#
# COMPACT_ATOMS: atom_id res chain seq x y z
N MET A 1 -9.89 -17.42 1.57
CA MET A 1 -9.55 -17.78 2.98
C MET A 1 -8.76 -16.62 3.55
N ALA A 2 -9.21 -15.99 4.63
CA ALA A 2 -8.48 -14.88 5.23
C ALA A 2 -7.26 -15.44 5.98
N GLY A 3 -6.11 -15.48 5.28
CA GLY A 3 -4.84 -15.89 5.88
C GLY A 3 -4.47 -15.04 7.09
N GLU A 4 -3.58 -15.59 7.93
CA GLU A 4 -3.08 -14.96 9.16
C GLU A 4 -2.72 -13.48 8.94
N LYS A 5 -3.21 -12.63 9.83
CA LYS A 5 -2.93 -11.20 9.82
C LYS A 5 -1.81 -10.95 10.82
N ILE A 6 -0.64 -10.59 10.33
CA ILE A 6 0.50 -10.22 11.17
C ILE A 6 0.52 -8.70 11.29
N ASN A 7 0.60 -8.20 12.53
CA ASN A 7 0.83 -6.77 12.76
C ASN A 7 2.31 -6.47 12.57
N LEU A 8 2.61 -5.61 11.60
CA LEU A 8 3.94 -5.08 11.33
C LEU A 8 3.91 -3.57 11.60
N ASP A 9 4.80 -3.10 12.46
CA ASP A 9 5.05 -1.67 12.62
C ASP A 9 6.09 -1.22 11.60
N PHE A 10 5.66 -0.40 10.64
CA PHE A 10 6.53 0.18 9.62
C PHE A 10 6.46 1.70 9.66
N LYS A 11 7.61 2.35 9.51
CA LYS A 11 7.71 3.81 9.38
C LYS A 11 7.54 4.19 7.92
N ILE A 12 6.45 4.89 7.60
CA ILE A 12 6.19 5.45 6.26
C ILE A 12 6.23 6.97 6.31
N ASN A 13 6.42 7.59 5.14
CA ASN A 13 6.35 9.04 5.00
C ASN A 13 4.93 9.55 5.24
N VAL A 14 4.81 10.79 5.69
CA VAL A 14 3.52 11.46 5.94
C VAL A 14 2.68 11.54 4.66
N ASP A 15 3.31 11.78 3.51
CA ASP A 15 2.62 11.80 2.20
C ASP A 15 2.05 10.43 1.84
N SER A 16 2.78 9.34 2.11
CA SER A 16 2.29 7.98 1.91
C SER A 16 1.10 7.68 2.82
N LYS A 17 1.14 8.14 4.07
CA LYS A 17 -0.02 8.02 4.98
C LYS A 17 -1.23 8.78 4.45
N LYS A 18 -1.07 10.04 4.06
CA LYS A 18 -2.15 10.85 3.47
C LYS A 18 -2.73 10.20 2.21
N PHE A 19 -1.87 9.66 1.36
CA PHE A 19 -2.31 8.92 0.17
C PHE A 19 -3.19 7.73 0.55
N LEU A 20 -2.79 6.93 1.54
CA LEU A 20 -3.59 5.81 2.02
C LEU A 20 -4.92 6.28 2.61
N GLU A 21 -4.94 7.34 3.41
CA GLU A 21 -6.17 7.93 3.97
C GLU A 21 -7.12 8.39 2.85
N SER A 22 -6.60 9.10 1.84
CA SER A 22 -7.40 9.50 0.67
C SER A 22 -7.97 8.29 -0.09
N MET A 23 -7.24 7.17 -0.16
CA MET A 23 -7.74 5.94 -0.80
C MET A 23 -8.78 5.23 0.07
N VAL A 24 -8.65 5.28 1.39
CA VAL A 24 -9.66 4.77 2.32
C VAL A 24 -10.97 5.51 2.13
N GLU A 25 -10.93 6.84 2.09
CA GLU A 25 -12.12 7.66 1.86
C GLU A 25 -12.70 7.44 0.45
N LYS A 26 -11.85 7.47 -0.58
CA LYS A 26 -12.28 7.33 -1.98
C LYS A 26 -12.95 5.99 -2.29
N TYR A 27 -12.48 4.91 -1.68
CA TYR A 27 -13.00 3.56 -1.93
C TYR A 27 -13.84 3.01 -0.76
N GLY A 28 -14.12 3.81 0.27
CA GLY A 28 -14.90 3.40 1.43
C GLY A 28 -14.30 2.21 2.19
N LEU A 29 -12.97 2.16 2.32
CA LEU A 29 -12.28 1.09 3.04
C LEU A 29 -12.43 1.28 4.55
N ALA A 30 -12.23 0.21 5.31
CA ALA A 30 -12.33 0.27 6.77
C ALA A 30 -11.20 1.10 7.39
N ASP A 31 -9.96 0.85 6.97
CA ASP A 31 -8.77 1.45 7.55
C ASP A 31 -7.62 1.49 6.52
N THR A 32 -6.59 2.28 6.81
CA THR A 32 -5.35 2.34 6.01
C THR A 32 -4.67 0.97 5.90
N SER A 33 -4.81 0.09 6.91
CA SER A 33 -4.35 -1.31 6.85
C SER A 33 -5.02 -2.10 5.73
N LYS A 34 -6.30 -1.83 5.44
CA LYS A 34 -7.01 -2.48 4.32
C LYS A 34 -6.55 -1.91 2.98
N ALA A 35 -6.29 -0.60 2.91
CA ALA A 35 -5.73 0.04 1.72
C ALA A 35 -4.35 -0.51 1.36
N ILE A 36 -3.45 -0.62 2.34
CA ILE A 36 -2.12 -1.25 2.15
C ILE A 36 -2.28 -2.70 1.70
N ARG A 37 -3.18 -3.47 2.32
CA ARG A 37 -3.37 -4.87 1.94
C ARG A 37 -3.82 -5.00 0.49
N CYS A 38 -4.76 -4.17 0.03
CA CYS A 38 -5.17 -4.16 -1.38
C CYS A 38 -4.01 -3.80 -2.32
N LEU A 39 -3.17 -2.82 -1.96
CA LEU A 39 -1.98 -2.47 -2.73
C LEU A 39 -0.98 -3.62 -2.80
N LEU A 40 -0.72 -4.29 -1.66
CA LEU A 40 0.20 -5.43 -1.60
C LEU A 40 -0.35 -6.65 -2.35
N ASP A 41 -1.64 -6.91 -2.26
CA ASP A 41 -2.30 -8.03 -2.95
C ASP A 41 -2.24 -7.85 -4.47
N TYR A 42 -2.50 -6.61 -4.95
CA TYR A 42 -2.30 -6.24 -6.34
C TYR A 42 -0.83 -6.38 -6.73
N ALA A 43 0.09 -5.81 -5.94
CA ALA A 43 1.54 -5.89 -6.20
C ALA A 43 2.07 -7.32 -6.26
N ALA A 44 1.47 -8.25 -5.51
CA ALA A 44 1.87 -9.65 -5.45
C ALA A 44 1.24 -10.53 -6.55
N SER A 45 0.04 -10.20 -7.02
CA SER A 45 -0.68 -10.99 -8.03
C SER A 45 -0.50 -10.47 -9.45
N ASP A 46 -0.85 -9.19 -9.67
CA ASP A 46 -0.92 -8.56 -11.01
C ASP A 46 0.14 -7.47 -11.21
N GLY A 47 0.78 -7.02 -10.13
CA GLY A 47 1.75 -5.96 -10.16
C GLY A 47 3.07 -6.39 -10.79
N ASP A 48 3.58 -5.55 -11.69
CA ASP A 48 4.92 -5.72 -12.23
C ASP A 48 5.96 -5.36 -11.15
N THR A 49 6.54 -6.38 -10.53
CA THR A 49 7.53 -6.20 -9.44
C THR A 49 8.77 -5.47 -9.92
N GLU A 50 9.14 -5.59 -11.20
CA GLU A 50 10.23 -4.81 -11.77
C GLU A 50 9.85 -3.34 -11.88
N GLU A 51 8.62 -3.01 -12.28
CA GLU A 51 8.18 -1.61 -12.26
C GLU A 51 8.08 -1.06 -10.82
N ILE A 52 7.61 -1.86 -9.88
CA ILE A 52 7.40 -1.44 -8.48
C ILE A 52 8.73 -1.22 -7.74
N PHE A 53 9.72 -2.09 -7.92
CA PHE A 53 10.99 -2.03 -7.18
C PHE A 53 12.16 -1.47 -7.98
N LYS A 54 12.17 -1.63 -9.32
CA LYS A 54 13.30 -1.24 -10.20
C LYS A 54 13.14 0.18 -10.73
N LYS A 55 11.91 0.66 -10.97
CA LYS A 55 11.67 2.11 -11.15
C LYS A 55 11.53 2.74 -9.77
N ILE A 56 12.66 3.14 -9.20
CA ILE A 56 12.66 4.03 -8.03
C ILE A 56 12.02 5.35 -8.49
N ARG A 57 10.69 5.48 -8.36
CA ARG A 57 9.99 6.76 -8.43
C ARG A 57 10.25 7.47 -7.12
N CYS A 58 11.48 7.96 -7.00
CA CYS A 58 11.80 8.96 -6.03
C CYS A 58 10.99 10.20 -6.43
N ASN A 59 9.75 10.34 -5.93
CA ASN A 59 8.96 11.59 -6.05
C ASN A 59 9.60 12.77 -5.27
N ARG A 60 10.88 12.63 -4.94
CA ARG A 60 11.74 13.49 -4.11
C ARG A 60 13.20 13.47 -4.56
N CYS A 61 13.43 12.95 -5.76
CA CYS A 61 14.59 13.26 -6.58
C CYS A 61 14.04 14.27 -7.61
#